data_AF-A0A1I5W7Q2-F1
#
_entry.id   AF-A0A1I5W7Q2-F1
#
_cell.length_a   1.000
_cell.length_b   1.000
_cell.length_c   1.000
_cell.angle_alpha   90.00
_cell.angle_beta   90.00
_cell.angle_gamma   90.00
#
_symmetry.space_group_name_H-M   'P 1'
#
loop_
_entity.id
_entity.type
_entity.pdbx_description
1 polymer ?
#
loop_
_entity_poly.entity_id
_entity_poly.type
_entity_poly.pdbx_seq_one_letter_code
_entity_poly.pdbx_strand_id
1 'polypeptide(L)'
;MLWSLLKIVLFVCATAALTLGAAYLLEADGGILVAVADVEFVLGPLQAAIAALVLLVAIWIVLKLVGLVVALIRFLNGDETALSRYFDRNRERKGYRALADGMLALASGEGRTAMSKAAKAERYLRRPELTNLLTAQAAEMVGDRRKAEDVYKRLLVDDRTRFVGVRGLMKQRLDEGDTETAYRLAEKAFAIKPKHTETQDVLLQLQAQRHDWSGARKTLGAKLRHGSLPRDVHKRRDAVLALSEARDVLAEGKSIEARESAIEANRLSPDLVPAAAMAARHYIEKGQDRYATRVLRKAWEAQPHPDLAAAFAEIKPNETPQARIKRFAVLTRSHPDHPETRMLLAELHIAAEDFPGARRALGDLVKAHPTSRVFTLMAAIERGEGASDAVVRGWLTRALTAPRGPQWVCDNCQHIEGKWEPVCDNCGGFDTLSWREPPAGEVVLPAGTEMLPLIVGQLDDHTSVPAEDTVEGGPERDPAAPGPVQPVEADERQDAVSVPEAEVVVPQEQRDEANAKN
;
A
#
# COMPACT_ATOMS: atom_id res chain seq x y z
N MET A 1 3.95 62.85 25.87
CA MET A 1 3.42 64.00 26.64
C MET A 1 4.47 65.08 26.90
N LEU A 2 5.70 64.76 27.31
CA LEU A 2 6.77 65.75 27.59
C LEU A 2 7.09 66.72 26.44
N TRP A 3 7.09 66.24 25.18
CA TRP A 3 7.32 67.12 24.02
C TRP A 3 6.17 68.12 23.79
N SER A 4 4.92 67.74 24.09
CA SER A 4 3.80 68.69 24.00
C SER A 4 3.89 69.74 25.10
N LEU A 5 4.32 69.34 26.29
CA LEU A 5 4.48 70.21 27.45
C LEU A 5 5.62 71.22 27.21
N LEU A 6 6.74 70.78 26.64
CA LEU A 6 7.85 71.65 26.22
C LEU A 6 7.41 72.69 25.17
N LYS A 7 6.61 72.29 24.17
CA LYS A 7 6.09 73.21 23.15
C LYS A 7 5.18 74.29 23.75
N ILE A 8 4.33 73.92 24.71
CA ILE A 8 3.42 74.86 25.38
C ILE A 8 4.21 75.83 26.27
N VAL A 9 5.15 75.33 27.08
CA VAL A 9 6.00 76.20 27.92
C VAL A 9 6.81 77.17 27.06
N LEU A 10 7.42 76.68 25.98
CA LEU A 10 8.18 77.53 25.06
C LEU A 10 7.29 78.57 24.37
N PHE A 11 6.06 78.20 24.00
CA PHE A 11 5.10 79.13 23.43
C PHE A 11 4.68 80.23 24.41
N VAL A 12 4.42 79.86 25.68
CA VAL A 12 4.08 80.82 26.75
C VAL A 12 5.27 81.74 27.06
N CYS A 13 6.48 81.21 27.16
CA CYS A 13 7.69 82.03 27.33
C CYS A 13 7.91 82.98 26.15
N ALA A 14 7.70 82.52 24.91
CA ALA A 14 7.84 83.35 23.72
C ALA A 14 6.78 84.45 23.64
N THR A 15 5.52 84.15 24.00
CA THR A 15 4.46 85.17 24.07
C THR A 15 4.71 86.17 25.18
N ALA A 16 5.16 85.74 26.36
CA ALA A 16 5.55 86.62 27.46
C ALA A 16 6.73 87.55 27.07
N ALA A 17 7.74 87.01 26.41
CA ALA A 17 8.88 87.79 25.91
C ALA A 17 8.46 88.78 24.81
N LEU A 18 7.53 88.40 23.92
CA LEU A 18 6.97 89.30 22.91
C LEU A 18 6.16 90.43 23.53
N THR A 19 5.35 90.14 24.56
CA THR A 19 4.58 91.18 25.27
C THR A 19 5.50 92.15 26.03
N LEU A 20 6.55 91.65 26.67
CA LEU A 20 7.56 92.48 27.35
C LEU A 20 8.36 93.31 26.34
N GLY A 21 8.79 92.71 25.24
CA GLY A 21 9.48 93.40 24.16
C GLY A 21 8.62 94.50 23.53
N ALA A 22 7.32 94.24 23.32
CA ALA A 22 6.37 95.24 22.83
C ALA A 22 6.16 96.40 23.82
N ALA A 23 6.09 96.11 25.12
CA ALA A 23 6.01 97.15 26.15
C ALA A 23 7.27 98.03 26.19
N TYR A 24 8.45 97.42 26.10
CA TYR A 24 9.73 98.15 26.07
C TYR A 24 9.90 98.99 24.80
N LEU A 25 9.36 98.51 23.67
CA LEU A 25 9.34 99.25 22.40
C LEU A 25 8.41 100.47 22.44
N LEU A 26 7.32 100.39 23.20
CA LEU A 26 6.35 101.47 23.36
C LEU A 26 6.89 102.58 24.28
N GLU A 27 7.82 102.26 25.19
CA GLU A 27 8.49 103.21 26.09
C GLU A 27 9.80 103.78 25.50
N ALA A 28 10.29 103.24 24.38
CA ALA A 28 11.50 103.72 23.71
C ALA A 28 11.22 104.97 22.86
N ASP A 29 11.56 106.15 23.39
CA ASP A 29 11.58 107.42 22.64
C ASP A 29 12.77 107.46 21.67
N GLY A 30 12.61 106.76 20.55
CA GLY A 30 13.57 106.71 19.45
C GLY A 30 13.26 105.56 18.51
N GLY A 31 12.84 105.86 17.28
CA GLY A 31 12.48 104.86 16.28
C GLY A 31 13.58 103.81 16.06
N ILE A 32 13.19 102.63 15.57
CA ILE A 32 14.12 101.53 15.33
C ILE A 32 14.86 101.82 14.02
N LEU A 33 16.19 101.95 14.12
CA LEU A 33 17.08 102.00 12.96
C LEU A 33 17.33 100.57 12.47
N VAL A 34 16.78 100.24 11.30
CA VAL A 34 17.09 98.97 10.62
C VAL A 34 18.02 99.30 9.46
N ALA A 35 19.30 98.99 9.64
CA ALA A 35 20.31 99.09 8.60
C ALA A 35 20.40 97.75 7.87
N VAL A 36 20.12 97.76 6.57
CA VAL A 36 20.35 96.59 5.69
C VAL A 36 21.30 97.01 4.58
N ALA A 37 22.51 96.44 4.59
CA ALA A 37 23.62 96.85 3.74
C ALA A 37 23.94 98.35 3.90
N ASP A 38 23.84 99.16 2.83
CA ASP A 38 24.17 100.59 2.81
C ASP A 38 22.94 101.52 2.95
N VAL A 39 21.77 100.99 3.34
CA VAL A 39 20.54 101.79 3.46
C VAL A 39 20.01 101.75 4.89
N GLU A 40 19.90 102.93 5.50
CA GLU A 40 19.33 103.13 6.83
C GLU A 40 17.84 103.46 6.71
N PHE A 41 16.98 102.58 7.26
CA PHE A 41 15.55 102.86 7.38
C PHE A 41 15.25 103.29 8.82
N VAL A 42 14.79 104.54 8.98
CA VAL A 42 14.21 105.02 10.24
C VAL A 42 12.76 104.57 10.29
N LEU A 43 12.49 103.47 11.01
CA LEU A 43 11.13 102.96 11.15
C LEU A 43 10.42 103.72 12.28
N GLY A 44 9.32 104.40 11.94
CA GLY A 44 8.40 104.91 12.96
C GLY A 44 7.72 103.75 13.73
N PRO A 45 7.10 104.00 14.89
CA PRO A 45 6.52 102.95 15.74
C PRO A 45 5.53 102.01 15.01
N LEU A 46 4.71 102.58 14.11
CA LEU A 46 3.78 101.82 13.28
C LEU A 46 4.50 100.94 12.24
N GLN A 47 5.56 101.46 11.62
CA GLN A 47 6.31 100.75 10.59
C GLN A 47 7.15 99.61 11.21
N ALA A 48 7.68 99.81 12.42
CA ALA A 48 8.36 98.78 13.19
C ALA A 48 7.42 97.61 13.53
N ALA A 49 6.18 97.89 13.95
CA ALA A 49 5.18 96.86 14.24
C ALA A 49 4.79 96.05 12.98
N ILE A 50 4.61 96.73 11.84
CA ILE A 50 4.32 96.07 10.55
C ILE A 50 5.51 95.22 10.10
N ALA A 51 6.74 95.74 10.20
CA ALA A 51 7.95 94.99 9.85
C ALA A 51 8.12 93.74 10.72
N ALA A 52 7.84 93.83 12.03
CA ALA A 52 7.87 92.69 12.94
C ALA A 52 6.81 91.63 12.58
N LEU A 53 5.60 92.04 12.20
CA LEU A 53 4.55 91.12 11.75
C LEU A 53 4.95 90.40 10.45
N VAL A 54 5.49 91.13 9.47
CA VAL A 54 5.97 90.56 8.21
C VAL A 54 7.10 89.56 8.47
N LEU A 55 8.04 89.89 9.37
CA LEU A 55 9.11 88.99 9.78
C LEU A 55 8.56 87.69 10.40
N LEU A 56 7.57 87.80 11.29
CA LEU A 56 6.92 86.62 11.91
C LEU A 56 6.24 85.73 10.88
N VAL A 57 5.51 86.33 9.93
CA VAL A 57 4.88 85.58 8.82
C VAL A 57 5.93 84.92 7.94
N ALA A 58 7.01 85.63 7.60
CA ALA A 58 8.11 85.09 6.81
C ALA A 58 8.79 83.90 7.52
N ILE A 59 9.08 84.03 8.82
CA ILE A 59 9.63 82.93 9.64
C ILE A 59 8.67 81.74 9.68
N TRP A 60 7.36 81.98 9.84
CA TRP A 60 6.35 80.91 9.82
C TRP A 60 6.31 80.16 8.49
N ILE A 61 6.37 80.88 7.37
CA ILE A 61 6.44 80.28 6.03
C ILE A 61 7.73 79.47 5.86
N VAL A 62 8.88 80.00 6.28
CA VAL A 62 10.16 79.28 6.22
C VAL A 62 10.12 78.01 7.06
N LEU A 63 9.57 78.05 8.28
CA LEU A 63 9.41 76.86 9.12
C LEU A 63 8.50 75.80 8.48
N LYS A 64 7.43 76.23 7.79
CA LYS A 64 6.57 75.32 7.01
C LYS A 64 7.29 74.71 5.81
N LEU A 65 8.09 75.51 5.10
CA LEU A 65 8.91 75.02 3.98
C LEU A 65 9.98 74.04 4.45
N VAL A 66 10.71 74.34 5.54
CA VAL A 66 11.68 73.42 6.14
C VAL A 66 10.99 72.14 6.61
N GLY A 67 9.81 72.24 7.23
CA GLY A 67 9.01 71.07 7.60
C GLY A 67 8.61 70.20 6.40
N LEU A 68 8.25 70.83 5.27
CA LEU A 68 7.94 70.15 4.02
C LEU A 68 9.18 69.47 3.42
N VAL A 69 10.33 70.15 3.41
CA VAL A 69 11.61 69.60 2.94
C VAL A 69 12.05 68.42 3.80
N VAL A 70 11.94 68.53 5.13
CA VAL A 70 12.26 67.42 6.06
C VAL A 70 11.32 66.23 5.86
N ALA A 71 10.03 66.48 5.60
CA ALA A 71 9.08 65.41 5.27
C ALA A 71 9.41 64.73 3.94
N LEU A 72 9.83 65.50 2.93
CA LEU A 72 10.26 64.99 1.63
C LEU A 72 11.55 64.17 1.75
N ILE A 73 12.52 64.63 2.52
CA ILE A 73 13.76 63.90 2.80
C ILE A 73 13.47 62.60 3.57
N ARG A 74 12.59 62.63 4.58
CA ARG A 74 12.17 61.40 5.29
C ARG A 74 11.44 60.41 4.39
N PHE A 75 10.64 60.91 3.44
CA PHE A 75 9.98 60.09 2.43
C PHE A 75 10.99 59.44 1.47
N LEU A 76 12.00 60.18 1.00
CA LEU A 76 13.08 59.62 0.18
C LEU A 76 14.00 58.66 0.96
N ASN A 77 14.21 58.89 2.25
CA ASN A 77 15.08 58.07 3.10
C ASN A 77 14.42 56.79 3.67
N GLY A 78 13.19 56.46 3.25
CA GLY A 78 12.62 55.14 3.48
C GLY A 78 12.01 54.91 4.87
N ASP A 79 11.53 55.95 5.55
CA ASP A 79 10.65 55.74 6.72
C ASP A 79 9.37 55.03 6.26
N GLU A 80 9.03 53.88 6.88
CA GLU A 80 7.84 53.06 6.61
C GLU A 80 6.53 53.84 6.86
N THR A 81 6.15 54.67 5.90
CA THR A 81 4.93 55.49 5.95
C THR A 81 3.68 54.63 5.74
N ALA A 82 2.52 55.15 6.15
CA ALA A 82 1.22 54.47 5.99
C ALA A 82 0.90 54.05 4.53
N LEU A 83 1.55 54.68 3.53
CA LEU A 83 1.43 54.32 2.12
C LEU A 83 2.12 53.00 1.77
N SER A 84 3.32 52.70 2.27
CA SER A 84 3.99 51.42 1.99
C SER A 84 3.16 50.25 2.53
N ARG A 85 2.66 50.38 3.77
CA ARG A 85 1.72 49.42 4.38
C ARG A 85 0.45 49.20 3.56
N TYR A 86 -0.09 50.22 2.90
CA TYR A 86 -1.25 50.06 2.04
C TYR A 86 -0.92 49.29 0.76
N PHE A 87 0.21 49.59 0.10
CA PHE A 87 0.65 48.87 -1.09
C PHE A 87 1.04 47.43 -0.80
N ASP A 88 1.75 47.17 0.30
CA ASP A 88 2.11 45.82 0.71
C ASP A 88 0.88 44.99 1.03
N ARG A 89 -0.10 45.57 1.74
CA ARG A 89 -1.38 44.89 2.02
C ARG A 89 -2.19 44.61 0.76
N ASN A 90 -2.18 45.53 -0.21
CA ASN A 90 -2.86 45.31 -1.49
C ASN A 90 -2.15 44.23 -2.33
N ARG A 91 -0.81 44.23 -2.31
CA ARG A 91 0.04 43.25 -2.98
C ARG A 91 -0.18 41.85 -2.39
N GLU A 92 -0.19 41.75 -1.07
CA GLU A 92 -0.44 40.50 -0.34
C GLU A 92 -1.85 39.97 -0.61
N ARG A 93 -2.88 40.84 -0.59
CA ARG A 93 -4.26 40.47 -0.99
C ARG A 93 -4.31 39.91 -2.42
N LYS A 94 -3.67 40.58 -3.38
CA LYS A 94 -3.59 40.11 -4.78
C LYS A 94 -2.85 38.78 -4.88
N GLY A 95 -1.78 38.62 -4.09
CA GLY A 95 -0.99 37.40 -4.02
C GLY A 95 -1.78 36.20 -3.50
N TYR A 96 -2.45 36.34 -2.36
CA TYR A 96 -3.30 35.27 -1.82
C TYR A 96 -4.51 34.97 -2.70
N ARG A 97 -5.09 35.99 -3.35
CA ARG A 97 -6.18 35.76 -4.32
C ARG A 97 -5.69 34.95 -5.51
N ALA A 98 -4.50 35.26 -6.04
CA ALA A 98 -3.89 34.48 -7.12
C ALA A 98 -3.52 33.05 -6.66
N LEU A 99 -3.06 32.88 -5.42
CA LEU A 99 -2.79 31.57 -4.83
C LEU A 99 -4.07 30.74 -4.72
N ALA A 100 -5.16 31.32 -4.19
CA ALA A 100 -6.46 30.67 -4.06
C ALA A 100 -7.06 30.28 -5.42
N ASP A 101 -7.05 31.21 -6.39
CA ASP A 101 -7.46 30.92 -7.77
C ASP A 101 -6.62 29.78 -8.38
N GLY A 102 -5.32 29.74 -8.09
CA GLY A 102 -4.42 28.68 -8.56
C GLY A 102 -4.73 27.32 -7.94
N MET A 103 -5.02 27.28 -6.64
CA MET A 103 -5.45 26.05 -5.96
C MET A 103 -6.80 25.55 -6.51
N LEU A 104 -7.74 26.46 -6.78
CA LEU A 104 -9.02 26.11 -7.40
C LEU A 104 -8.80 25.55 -8.81
N ALA A 105 -7.95 26.19 -9.62
CA ALA A 105 -7.61 25.69 -10.95
C ALA A 105 -6.96 24.29 -10.91
N LEU A 106 -6.08 24.01 -9.94
CA LEU A 106 -5.55 22.66 -9.74
C LEU A 106 -6.66 21.65 -9.39
N ALA A 107 -7.55 22.00 -8.46
CA ALA A 107 -8.65 21.12 -8.09
C ALA A 107 -9.61 20.85 -9.27
N SER A 108 -9.74 21.81 -10.19
CA SER A 108 -10.54 21.68 -11.42
C SER A 108 -9.80 21.01 -12.58
N GLY A 109 -8.54 20.58 -12.42
CA GLY A 109 -7.75 19.96 -13.50
C GLY A 109 -7.18 20.94 -14.53
N GLU A 110 -7.29 22.25 -14.29
CA GLU A 110 -6.80 23.30 -15.20
C GLU A 110 -5.31 23.62 -14.94
N GLY A 111 -4.42 22.68 -15.25
CA GLY A 111 -2.98 22.81 -14.96
C GLY A 111 -2.32 24.06 -15.55
N ARG A 112 -2.65 24.46 -16.78
CA ARG A 112 -2.10 25.67 -17.42
C ARG A 112 -2.56 26.95 -16.72
N THR A 113 -3.85 27.02 -16.37
CA THR A 113 -4.42 28.14 -15.59
C THR A 113 -3.74 28.22 -14.23
N ALA A 114 -3.63 27.08 -13.52
CA ALA A 114 -2.96 26.97 -12.24
C ALA A 114 -1.51 27.46 -12.31
N MET A 115 -0.75 27.06 -13.33
CA MET A 115 0.64 27.50 -13.52
C MET A 115 0.73 29.02 -13.71
N SER A 116 -0.18 29.62 -14.48
CA SER A 116 -0.22 31.08 -14.68
C SER A 116 -0.55 31.84 -13.39
N LYS A 117 -1.46 31.29 -12.58
CA LYS A 117 -1.87 31.85 -11.28
C LYS A 117 -0.77 31.68 -10.23
N ALA A 118 -0.05 30.57 -10.26
CA ALA A 118 1.13 30.32 -9.42
C ALA A 118 2.24 31.34 -9.69
N ALA A 119 2.56 31.60 -10.95
CA ALA A 119 3.55 32.63 -11.32
C ALA A 119 3.13 34.04 -10.87
N LYS A 120 1.83 34.37 -10.93
CA LYS A 120 1.31 35.63 -10.37
C LYS A 120 1.44 35.67 -8.84
N ALA A 121 1.11 34.59 -8.15
CA ALA A 121 1.25 34.47 -6.71
C ALA A 121 2.71 34.64 -6.26
N GLU A 122 3.66 34.02 -6.97
CA GLU A 122 5.10 34.15 -6.72
C GLU A 122 5.57 35.62 -6.83
N ARG A 123 5.17 36.30 -7.91
CA ARG A 123 5.51 37.73 -8.11
C ARG A 123 4.95 38.62 -7.00
N TYR A 124 3.74 38.36 -6.53
CA TYR A 124 3.09 39.19 -5.51
C TYR A 124 3.52 38.85 -4.08
N LEU A 125 3.56 37.57 -3.69
CA LEU A 125 3.85 37.15 -2.32
C LEU A 125 5.35 37.08 -2.01
N ARG A 126 6.19 36.72 -2.99
CA ARG A 126 7.63 36.42 -2.77
C ARG A 126 7.88 35.44 -1.59
N ARG A 127 6.97 34.47 -1.41
CA ARG A 127 7.04 33.42 -0.39
C ARG A 127 7.23 32.07 -1.05
N PRO A 128 8.48 31.68 -1.39
CA PRO A 128 8.77 30.47 -2.13
C PRO A 128 8.21 29.21 -1.45
N GLU A 129 8.13 29.17 -0.12
CA GLU A 129 7.60 28.05 0.65
C GLU A 129 6.12 27.72 0.34
N LEU A 130 5.31 28.71 -0.03
CA LEU A 130 3.91 28.51 -0.42
C LEU A 130 3.75 28.40 -1.93
N THR A 131 4.44 29.26 -2.69
CA THR A 131 4.22 29.37 -4.12
C THR A 131 4.88 28.24 -4.90
N ASN A 132 6.05 27.75 -4.46
CA ASN A 132 6.74 26.63 -5.13
C ASN A 132 5.91 25.35 -5.07
N LEU A 133 5.16 25.10 -4.00
CA LEU A 133 4.28 23.92 -3.95
C LEU A 133 3.20 23.98 -5.04
N LEU A 134 2.52 25.12 -5.15
CA LEU A 134 1.51 25.33 -6.19
C LEU A 134 2.12 25.22 -7.59
N THR A 135 3.31 25.79 -7.79
CA THR A 135 4.04 25.71 -9.06
C THR A 135 4.44 24.28 -9.42
N ALA A 136 4.92 23.49 -8.46
CA ALA A 136 5.32 22.09 -8.69
C ALA A 136 4.11 21.23 -9.06
N GLN A 137 3.01 21.32 -8.31
CA GLN A 137 1.77 20.58 -8.60
C GLN A 137 1.16 20.98 -9.95
N ALA A 138 1.22 22.27 -10.31
CA ALA A 138 0.76 22.73 -11.63
C ALA A 138 1.65 22.23 -12.76
N ALA A 139 2.97 22.17 -12.55
CA ALA A 139 3.90 21.61 -13.53
C ALA A 139 3.66 20.10 -13.72
N GLU A 140 3.46 19.35 -12.64
CA GLU A 140 3.10 17.92 -12.68
C GLU A 140 1.81 17.68 -13.48
N MET A 141 0.76 18.47 -13.22
CA MET A 141 -0.53 18.36 -13.90
C MET A 141 -0.46 18.65 -15.41
N VAL A 142 0.44 19.54 -15.84
CA VAL A 142 0.65 19.85 -17.26
C VAL A 142 1.62 18.86 -17.92
N GLY A 143 2.26 17.98 -17.15
CA GLY A 143 3.28 17.04 -17.63
C GLY A 143 4.68 17.63 -17.77
N ASP A 144 4.93 18.84 -17.25
CA ASP A 144 6.26 19.48 -17.24
C ASP A 144 7.12 18.92 -16.09
N ARG A 145 7.58 17.68 -16.26
CA ARG A 145 8.34 16.94 -15.24
C ARG A 145 9.63 17.63 -14.81
N ARG A 146 10.37 18.23 -15.76
CA ARG A 146 11.63 18.94 -15.46
C ARG A 146 11.40 20.11 -14.52
N LYS A 147 10.39 20.93 -14.82
CA LYS A 147 10.05 22.07 -13.97
C LYS A 147 9.52 21.62 -12.62
N ALA A 148 8.70 20.57 -12.57
CA ALA A 148 8.23 20.01 -11.30
C ALA A 148 9.41 19.58 -10.42
N GLU A 149 10.35 18.82 -10.99
CA GLU A 149 11.55 18.34 -10.28
C GLU A 149 12.40 19.50 -9.73
N ASP A 150 12.70 20.50 -10.56
CA ASP A 150 13.48 21.67 -10.14
C ASP A 150 12.82 22.43 -9.00
N VAL A 151 11.49 22.58 -9.06
CA VAL A 151 10.72 23.28 -8.02
C VAL A 151 10.62 22.44 -6.74
N TYR A 152 10.43 21.12 -6.83
CA TYR A 152 10.49 20.23 -5.67
C TYR A 152 11.85 20.24 -4.99
N LYS A 153 12.96 20.29 -5.76
CA LYS A 153 14.31 20.44 -5.20
C LYS A 153 14.47 21.74 -4.40
N ARG A 154 13.86 22.85 -4.85
CA ARG A 154 13.86 24.12 -4.10
C ARG A 154 13.10 24.01 -2.77
N LEU A 155 12.05 23.19 -2.71
CA LEU A 155 11.31 22.93 -1.46
C LEU A 155 12.13 22.13 -0.43
N LEU A 156 13.25 21.52 -0.80
CA LEU A 156 14.08 20.77 0.14
C LEU A 156 14.86 21.67 1.12
N VAL A 157 15.05 22.94 0.75
CA VAL A 157 15.84 23.92 1.52
C VAL A 157 15.16 24.26 2.85
N ASP A 158 13.83 24.41 2.87
CA ASP A 158 13.06 24.75 4.07
C ASP A 158 12.49 23.50 4.75
N ASP A 159 12.77 23.32 6.06
CA ASP A 159 12.27 22.23 6.90
C ASP A 159 10.74 22.05 6.80
N ARG A 160 9.97 23.14 6.68
CA ARG A 160 8.50 23.12 6.64
C ARG A 160 7.96 22.48 5.36
N THR A 161 8.71 22.59 4.26
CA THR A 161 8.29 22.12 2.93
C THR A 161 9.06 20.89 2.45
N ARG A 162 10.17 20.54 3.12
CA ARG A 162 11.04 19.41 2.78
C ARG A 162 10.27 18.11 2.59
N PHE A 163 9.36 17.77 3.49
CA PHE A 163 8.55 16.55 3.36
C PHE A 163 7.78 16.49 2.03
N VAL A 164 7.17 17.61 1.64
CA VAL A 164 6.37 17.69 0.41
C VAL A 164 7.28 17.64 -0.82
N GLY A 165 8.44 18.28 -0.75
CA GLY A 165 9.48 18.18 -1.78
C GLY A 165 9.95 16.74 -2.00
N VAL A 166 10.30 16.02 -0.92
CA VAL A 166 10.73 14.62 -1.01
C VAL A 166 9.62 13.72 -1.55
N ARG A 167 8.38 13.90 -1.07
CA ARG A 167 7.23 13.11 -1.56
C ARG A 167 6.95 13.34 -3.05
N GLY A 168 7.00 14.58 -3.51
CA GLY A 168 6.80 14.92 -4.92
C GLY A 168 7.85 14.26 -5.82
N LEU A 169 9.13 14.37 -5.43
CA LEU A 169 10.23 13.69 -6.13
C LEU A 169 10.06 12.16 -6.10
N MET A 170 9.69 11.59 -4.96
CA MET A 170 9.46 10.15 -4.81
C MET A 170 8.40 9.66 -5.79
N LYS A 171 7.26 10.34 -5.86
CA LYS A 171 6.18 10.02 -6.79
C LYS A 171 6.64 10.09 -8.24
N GLN A 172 7.35 11.16 -8.61
CA GLN A 172 7.88 11.29 -9.96
C GLN A 172 8.83 10.13 -10.33
N ARG A 173 9.69 9.69 -9.39
CA ARG A 173 10.58 8.53 -9.63
C ARG A 173 9.81 7.21 -9.74
N LEU A 174 8.74 7.03 -8.98
CA LEU A 174 7.85 5.88 -9.14
C LEU A 174 7.18 5.88 -10.53
N ASP A 175 6.70 7.03 -11.00
CA ASP A 175 6.07 7.18 -12.32
C ASP A 175 7.08 6.99 -13.48
N GLU A 176 8.37 7.13 -13.20
CA GLU A 176 9.47 6.88 -14.15
C GLU A 176 9.99 5.43 -14.10
N GLY A 177 9.54 4.63 -13.12
CA GLY A 177 10.05 3.27 -12.86
C GLY A 177 11.41 3.22 -12.15
N ASP A 178 11.94 4.37 -11.68
CA ASP A 178 13.17 4.47 -10.91
C ASP A 178 12.91 4.11 -9.44
N THR A 179 12.71 2.81 -9.19
CA THR A 179 12.37 2.25 -7.87
C THR A 179 13.50 2.41 -6.84
N GLU A 180 14.76 2.38 -7.28
CA GLU A 180 15.92 2.57 -6.40
C GLU A 180 15.97 3.98 -5.81
N THR A 181 15.81 5.01 -6.64
CA THR A 181 15.78 6.39 -6.14
C THR A 181 14.50 6.65 -5.35
N ALA A 182 13.36 6.11 -5.80
CA ALA A 182 12.11 6.20 -5.07
C ALA A 182 12.22 5.60 -3.65
N TYR A 183 12.88 4.45 -3.48
CA TYR A 183 13.13 3.84 -2.18
C TYR A 183 13.90 4.78 -1.25
N ARG A 184 15.03 5.34 -1.72
CA ARG A 184 15.83 6.27 -0.90
C ARG A 184 15.06 7.53 -0.52
N LEU A 185 14.19 8.00 -1.41
CA LEU A 185 13.30 9.13 -1.13
C LEU A 185 12.20 8.75 -0.13
N ALA A 186 11.67 7.53 -0.22
CA ALA A 186 10.69 6.99 0.72
C ALA A 186 11.27 6.85 2.14
N GLU A 187 12.51 6.35 2.27
CA GLU A 187 13.23 6.31 3.56
C GLU A 187 13.39 7.70 4.17
N LYS A 188 13.82 8.68 3.35
CA LYS A 188 13.95 10.07 3.79
C LYS A 188 12.61 10.67 4.19
N ALA A 189 11.56 10.44 3.40
CA ALA A 189 10.22 10.91 3.72
C ALA A 189 9.69 10.31 5.03
N PHE A 190 9.94 9.01 5.24
CA PHE A 190 9.59 8.31 6.47
C PHE A 190 10.35 8.85 7.68
N ALA A 191 11.65 9.14 7.55
CA ALA A 191 12.43 9.77 8.62
C ALA A 191 11.89 11.17 9.00
N ILE A 192 11.41 11.95 8.03
CA ILE A 192 10.86 13.30 8.28
C ILE A 192 9.46 13.24 8.91
N LYS A 193 8.57 12.40 8.38
CA LYS A 193 7.21 12.20 8.92
C LYS A 193 6.87 10.72 9.07
N PRO A 194 7.31 10.06 10.16
CA PRO A 194 7.08 8.64 10.38
C PRO A 194 5.61 8.26 10.52
N LYS A 195 4.71 9.22 10.79
CA LYS A 195 3.27 9.00 10.98
C LYS A 195 2.45 9.07 9.67
N HIS A 196 3.07 9.41 8.54
CA HIS A 196 2.34 9.59 7.28
C HIS A 196 2.06 8.24 6.61
N THR A 197 0.80 7.80 6.63
CA THR A 197 0.36 6.45 6.20
C THR A 197 0.80 6.11 4.77
N GLU A 198 0.52 6.98 3.80
CA GLU A 198 0.87 6.72 2.38
C GLU A 198 2.39 6.56 2.18
N THR A 199 3.22 7.29 2.93
CA THR A 199 4.68 7.12 2.87
C THR A 199 5.09 5.77 3.45
N GLN A 200 4.46 5.35 4.55
CA GLN A 200 4.69 4.03 5.12
C GLN A 200 4.19 2.91 4.20
N ASP A 201 3.12 3.11 3.43
CA ASP A 201 2.60 2.13 2.46
C ASP A 201 3.57 1.97 1.30
N VAL A 202 3.98 3.09 0.68
CA VAL A 202 4.96 3.10 -0.41
C VAL A 202 6.30 2.51 0.04
N LEU A 203 6.80 2.91 1.22
CA LEU A 203 8.08 2.38 1.72
C LEU A 203 7.99 0.88 2.00
N LEU A 204 6.89 0.40 2.60
CA LEU A 204 6.70 -1.03 2.87
C LEU A 204 6.64 -1.84 1.57
N GLN A 205 5.94 -1.34 0.55
CA GLN A 205 5.88 -1.95 -0.77
C GLN A 205 7.27 -2.02 -1.43
N LEU A 206 8.01 -0.91 -1.44
CA LEU A 206 9.36 -0.86 -2.02
C LEU A 206 10.34 -1.75 -1.25
N GLN A 207 10.23 -1.82 0.09
CA GLN A 207 11.04 -2.74 0.92
C GLN A 207 10.74 -4.20 0.58
N ALA A 208 9.45 -4.56 0.46
CA ALA A 208 9.05 -5.92 0.12
C ALA A 208 9.50 -6.33 -1.30
N GLN A 209 9.36 -5.44 -2.29
CA GLN A 209 9.85 -5.68 -3.66
C GLN A 209 11.38 -5.83 -3.73
N ARG A 210 12.11 -5.17 -2.81
CA ARG A 210 13.58 -5.26 -2.71
C ARG A 210 14.07 -6.37 -1.80
N HIS A 211 13.18 -7.18 -1.23
CA HIS A 211 13.53 -8.19 -0.24
C HIS A 211 14.22 -7.62 1.03
N ASP A 212 14.00 -6.34 1.35
CA ASP A 212 14.45 -5.70 2.60
C ASP A 212 13.45 -5.99 3.74
N TRP A 213 13.41 -7.26 4.17
CA TRP A 213 12.46 -7.72 5.19
C TRP A 213 12.71 -7.06 6.54
N SER A 214 13.98 -6.85 6.90
CA SER A 214 14.35 -6.18 8.15
C SER A 214 13.85 -4.72 8.19
N GLY A 215 13.97 -4.00 7.07
CA GLY A 215 13.44 -2.65 6.90
C GLY A 215 11.91 -2.64 6.94
N ALA A 216 11.27 -3.58 6.22
CA ALA A 216 9.82 -3.73 6.18
C ALA A 216 9.23 -3.93 7.60
N ARG A 217 9.85 -4.79 8.42
CA ARG A 217 9.41 -5.03 9.81
C ARG A 217 9.56 -3.78 10.69
N LYS A 218 10.62 -2.98 10.50
CA LYS A 218 10.77 -1.68 11.20
C LYS A 218 9.67 -0.69 10.82
N THR A 219 9.35 -0.59 9.53
CA THR A 219 8.27 0.26 9.01
C THR A 219 6.90 -0.21 9.54
N LEU A 220 6.66 -1.51 9.56
CA LEU A 220 5.43 -2.13 10.09
C LEU A 220 5.28 -1.88 11.60
N GLY A 221 6.37 -2.02 12.38
CA GLY A 221 6.37 -1.70 13.80
C GLY A 221 6.11 -0.22 14.10
N ALA A 222 6.56 0.69 13.22
CA ALA A 222 6.21 2.11 13.34
C ALA A 222 4.73 2.38 13.08
N LYS A 223 4.12 1.71 12.09
CA LYS A 223 2.67 1.73 11.83
C LYS A 223 1.86 1.35 13.06
N LEU A 224 2.22 0.24 13.70
CA LEU A 224 1.56 -0.22 14.93
C LEU A 224 1.72 0.80 16.07
N ARG A 225 2.94 1.30 16.31
CA ARG A 225 3.21 2.27 17.38
C ARG A 225 2.44 3.57 17.22
N HIS A 226 2.14 3.98 15.99
CA HIS A 226 1.41 5.21 15.70
C HIS A 226 -0.10 5.01 15.56
N GLY A 227 -0.60 3.79 15.76
CA GLY A 227 -2.03 3.48 15.78
C GLY A 227 -2.70 3.47 14.40
N SER A 228 -1.93 3.47 13.31
CA SER A 228 -2.46 3.39 11.94
C SER A 228 -2.75 1.96 11.47
N LEU A 229 -2.45 0.96 12.30
CA LEU A 229 -2.64 -0.46 11.99
C LEU A 229 -3.19 -1.26 13.17
N PRO A 230 -4.29 -2.02 13.00
CA PRO A 230 -4.76 -2.98 13.98
C PRO A 230 -3.72 -4.05 14.34
N ARG A 231 -3.76 -4.56 15.57
CA ARG A 231 -2.76 -5.51 16.10
C ARG A 231 -2.78 -6.86 15.38
N ASP A 232 -3.96 -7.34 15.02
CA ASP A 232 -4.20 -8.54 14.22
C ASP A 232 -3.61 -8.40 12.83
N VAL A 233 -3.88 -7.30 12.13
CA VAL A 233 -3.30 -7.03 10.80
C VAL A 233 -1.78 -6.90 10.89
N HIS A 234 -1.25 -6.26 11.93
CA HIS A 234 0.20 -6.23 12.16
C HIS A 234 0.78 -7.63 12.31
N LYS A 235 0.19 -8.51 13.14
CA LYS A 235 0.68 -9.88 13.34
C LYS A 235 0.69 -10.68 12.05
N ARG A 236 -0.38 -10.59 11.25
CA ARG A 236 -0.46 -11.24 9.94
C ARG A 236 0.63 -10.74 8.99
N ARG A 237 0.78 -9.42 8.86
CA ARG A 237 1.80 -8.82 7.99
C ARG A 237 3.22 -9.14 8.44
N ASP A 238 3.46 -9.19 9.75
CA ASP A 238 4.77 -9.61 10.30
C ASP A 238 5.04 -11.09 10.00
N ALA A 239 4.01 -11.95 10.04
CA ALA A 239 4.11 -13.34 9.60
C ALA A 239 4.45 -13.47 8.12
N VAL A 240 3.83 -12.66 7.26
CA VAL A 240 4.12 -12.62 5.82
C VAL A 240 5.58 -12.23 5.58
N LEU A 241 6.08 -11.18 6.26
CA LEU A 241 7.48 -10.76 6.14
C LEU A 241 8.45 -11.84 6.63
N ALA A 242 8.15 -12.49 7.76
CA ALA A 242 8.98 -13.58 8.29
C ALA A 242 8.98 -14.81 7.36
N LEU A 243 7.84 -15.12 6.72
CA LEU A 243 7.74 -16.18 5.72
C LEU A 243 8.57 -15.86 4.47
N SER A 244 8.53 -14.62 3.99
CA SER A 244 9.33 -14.18 2.85
C SER A 244 10.83 -14.22 3.15
N GLU A 245 11.22 -13.76 4.34
CA GLU A 245 12.60 -13.87 4.82
C GLU A 245 13.05 -15.34 4.87
N ALA A 246 12.21 -16.24 5.39
CA ALA A 246 12.50 -17.66 5.39
C ALA A 246 12.69 -18.24 3.98
N ARG A 247 11.86 -17.85 3.01
CA ARG A 247 11.97 -18.28 1.61
C ARG A 247 13.30 -17.87 0.99
N ASP A 248 13.71 -16.62 1.17
CA ASP A 248 14.96 -16.11 0.59
C ASP A 248 16.18 -16.77 1.21
N VAL A 249 16.18 -16.92 2.54
CA VAL A 249 17.29 -17.56 3.26
C VAL A 249 17.43 -19.04 2.87
N LEU A 250 16.31 -19.74 2.62
CA LEU A 250 16.31 -21.09 2.06
C LEU A 250 16.89 -21.12 0.63
N ALA A 251 16.55 -20.15 -0.21
CA ALA A 251 17.08 -20.06 -1.57
C ALA A 251 18.59 -19.80 -1.59
N GLU A 252 19.12 -19.08 -0.59
CA GLU A 252 20.56 -18.87 -0.39
C GLU A 252 21.29 -20.09 0.21
N GLY A 253 20.58 -21.17 0.55
CA GLY A 253 21.16 -22.39 1.12
C GLY A 253 21.56 -22.29 2.60
N LYS A 254 21.21 -21.19 3.28
CA LYS A 254 21.44 -21.02 4.73
C LYS A 254 20.27 -21.62 5.49
N SER A 255 20.46 -22.75 6.18
CA SER A 255 19.31 -23.47 6.74
C SER A 255 18.80 -22.91 8.06
N ILE A 256 19.64 -22.51 9.02
CA ILE A 256 19.19 -22.31 10.41
C ILE A 256 18.30 -21.07 10.60
N GLU A 257 18.68 -19.91 10.08
CA GLU A 257 17.89 -18.67 10.24
C GLU A 257 16.55 -18.76 9.51
N ALA A 258 16.53 -19.32 8.29
CA ALA A 258 15.32 -19.61 7.52
C ALA A 258 14.28 -20.40 8.34
N ARG A 259 14.77 -21.38 9.10
CA ARG A 259 13.95 -22.29 9.88
C ARG A 259 13.28 -21.60 11.06
N GLU A 260 13.98 -20.71 11.73
CA GLU A 260 13.42 -19.91 12.83
C GLU A 260 12.36 -18.95 12.29
N SER A 261 12.64 -18.27 11.18
CA SER A 261 11.70 -17.35 10.53
C SER A 261 10.43 -18.04 10.05
N ALA A 262 10.52 -19.27 9.50
CA ALA A 262 9.34 -20.04 9.08
C ALA A 262 8.45 -20.47 10.27
N ILE A 263 9.06 -20.93 11.36
CA ILE A 263 8.31 -21.29 12.59
C ILE A 263 7.67 -20.04 13.19
N GLU A 264 8.39 -18.93 13.23
CA GLU A 264 7.88 -17.66 13.75
C GLU A 264 6.71 -17.14 12.92
N ALA A 265 6.80 -17.21 11.59
CA ALA A 265 5.71 -16.84 10.69
C ALA A 265 4.41 -17.62 11.03
N ASN A 266 4.51 -18.94 11.14
CA ASN A 266 3.36 -19.77 11.50
C ASN A 266 2.87 -19.52 12.95
N ARG A 267 3.75 -19.14 13.89
CA ARG A 267 3.36 -18.77 15.25
C ARG A 267 2.56 -17.47 15.27
N LEU A 268 2.95 -16.50 14.44
CA LEU A 268 2.30 -15.19 14.30
C LEU A 268 0.96 -15.29 13.58
N SER A 269 0.86 -16.12 12.53
CA SER A 269 -0.36 -16.36 11.76
C SER A 269 -0.51 -17.86 11.43
N PRO A 270 -1.12 -18.67 12.32
CA PRO A 270 -1.29 -20.12 12.11
C PRO A 270 -2.25 -20.50 10.97
N ASP A 271 -3.05 -19.54 10.53
CA ASP A 271 -4.00 -19.62 9.42
C ASP A 271 -3.35 -19.29 8.06
N LEU A 272 -2.12 -18.75 8.06
CA LEU A 272 -1.37 -18.51 6.83
C LEU A 272 -0.86 -19.84 6.27
N VAL A 273 -1.65 -20.44 5.39
CA VAL A 273 -1.36 -21.71 4.68
C VAL A 273 0.10 -21.89 4.26
N PRO A 274 0.73 -20.95 3.51
CA PRO A 274 2.11 -21.14 3.06
C PRO A 274 3.12 -21.14 4.22
N ALA A 275 2.85 -20.42 5.32
CA ALA A 275 3.68 -20.47 6.52
C ALA A 275 3.54 -21.81 7.24
N ALA A 276 2.31 -22.32 7.38
CA ALA A 276 2.06 -23.62 7.99
C ALA A 276 2.71 -24.76 7.19
N ALA A 277 2.58 -24.75 5.86
CA ALA A 277 3.22 -25.72 4.98
C ALA A 277 4.75 -25.67 5.09
N MET A 278 5.35 -24.48 5.08
CA MET A 278 6.80 -24.32 5.21
C MET A 278 7.32 -24.76 6.59
N ALA A 279 6.66 -24.34 7.67
CA ALA A 279 7.02 -24.75 9.02
C ALA A 279 6.91 -26.27 9.19
N ALA A 280 5.89 -26.90 8.59
CA ALA A 280 5.73 -28.34 8.62
C ALA A 280 6.86 -29.08 7.88
N ARG A 281 7.25 -28.63 6.68
CA ARG A 281 8.39 -29.18 5.94
C ARG A 281 9.68 -29.13 6.73
N HIS A 282 9.91 -28.02 7.43
CA HIS A 282 11.05 -27.92 8.33
C HIS A 282 10.99 -28.92 9.49
N TYR A 283 9.83 -29.13 10.12
CA TYR A 283 9.67 -30.19 11.12
C TYR A 283 9.91 -31.59 10.53
N ILE A 284 9.49 -31.84 9.29
CA ILE A 284 9.73 -33.11 8.57
C ILE A 284 11.23 -33.34 8.35
N GLU A 285 11.97 -32.31 7.90
CA GLU A 285 13.43 -32.40 7.74
C GLU A 285 14.15 -32.76 9.05
N LYS A 286 13.60 -32.32 10.19
CA LYS A 286 14.12 -32.66 11.52
C LYS A 286 13.64 -34.02 12.07
N GLY A 287 12.82 -34.76 11.33
CA GLY A 287 12.18 -36.00 11.79
C GLY A 287 11.15 -35.78 12.90
N GLN A 288 10.62 -34.55 13.02
CA GLN A 288 9.68 -34.12 14.06
C GLN A 288 8.22 -34.24 13.59
N ASP A 289 7.81 -35.42 13.14
CA ASP A 289 6.50 -35.71 12.53
C ASP A 289 5.30 -35.24 13.36
N ARG A 290 5.40 -35.37 14.69
CA ARG A 290 4.34 -34.95 15.63
C ARG A 290 4.09 -33.44 15.57
N TYR A 291 5.14 -32.63 15.43
CA TYR A 291 5.04 -31.18 15.32
C TYR A 291 4.53 -30.76 13.95
N ALA A 292 5.02 -31.39 12.88
CA ALA A 292 4.52 -31.19 11.51
C ALA A 292 3.00 -31.46 11.44
N THR A 293 2.56 -32.61 11.98
CA THR A 293 1.14 -32.99 12.05
C THR A 293 0.31 -31.95 12.80
N ARG A 294 0.82 -31.43 13.93
CA ARG A 294 0.09 -30.45 14.74
C ARG A 294 -0.10 -29.12 14.01
N VAL A 295 0.94 -28.63 13.34
CA VAL A 295 0.89 -27.38 12.57
C VAL A 295 -0.10 -27.50 11.41
N LEU A 296 0.03 -28.56 10.60
CA LEU A 296 -0.84 -28.76 9.44
C LEU A 296 -2.30 -28.98 9.82
N ARG A 297 -2.57 -29.75 10.89
CA ARG A 297 -3.95 -29.92 11.38
C ARG A 297 -4.57 -28.60 11.80
N LYS A 298 -3.84 -27.76 12.55
CA LYS A 298 -4.35 -26.45 12.99
C LYS A 298 -4.66 -25.52 11.80
N ALA A 299 -3.78 -25.50 10.79
CA ALA A 299 -4.03 -24.71 9.58
C ALA A 299 -5.22 -25.24 8.78
N TRP A 300 -5.37 -26.57 8.70
CA TRP A 300 -6.49 -27.23 8.02
C TRP A 300 -7.83 -26.96 8.72
N GLU A 301 -7.85 -26.93 10.06
CA GLU A 301 -9.02 -26.55 10.84
C GLU A 301 -9.48 -25.11 10.55
N ALA A 302 -8.55 -24.21 10.19
CA ALA A 302 -8.88 -22.84 9.79
C ALA A 302 -9.37 -22.77 8.33
N GLN A 303 -8.62 -23.37 7.39
CA GLN A 303 -8.99 -23.43 5.98
C GLN A 303 -8.39 -24.68 5.31
N PRO A 304 -9.21 -25.67 4.91
CA PRO A 304 -8.75 -26.79 4.10
C PRO A 304 -8.11 -26.31 2.79
N HIS A 305 -6.88 -26.78 2.49
CA HIS A 305 -6.10 -26.29 1.35
C HIS A 305 -5.19 -27.38 0.76
N PRO A 306 -5.07 -27.50 -0.58
CA PRO A 306 -4.26 -28.54 -1.23
C PRO A 306 -2.79 -28.55 -0.79
N ASP A 307 -2.14 -27.38 -0.64
CA ASP A 307 -0.75 -27.30 -0.16
C ASP A 307 -0.53 -27.90 1.24
N LEU A 308 -1.54 -27.82 2.13
CA LEU A 308 -1.45 -28.45 3.46
C LEU A 308 -1.53 -29.97 3.34
N ALA A 309 -2.39 -30.48 2.45
CA ALA A 309 -2.47 -31.92 2.17
C ALA A 309 -1.19 -32.45 1.54
N ALA A 310 -0.60 -31.71 0.61
CA ALA A 310 0.69 -32.04 0.00
C ALA A 310 1.81 -32.10 1.05
N ALA A 311 1.95 -31.06 1.88
CA ALA A 311 2.92 -31.06 2.98
C ALA A 311 2.66 -32.17 4.00
N PHE A 312 1.39 -32.54 4.23
CA PHE A 312 1.05 -33.68 5.10
C PHE A 312 1.45 -35.02 4.49
N ALA A 313 1.38 -35.17 3.16
CA ALA A 313 1.85 -36.38 2.47
C ALA A 313 3.37 -36.60 2.66
N GLU A 314 4.15 -35.51 2.68
CA GLU A 314 5.61 -35.52 2.83
C GLU A 314 6.09 -36.11 4.19
N ILE A 315 5.24 -36.15 5.23
CA ILE A 315 5.61 -36.71 6.55
C ILE A 315 5.97 -38.21 6.46
N LYS A 316 5.24 -38.98 5.63
CA LYS A 316 5.43 -40.42 5.43
C LYS A 316 5.34 -40.77 3.94
N PRO A 317 6.42 -40.58 3.16
CA PRO A 317 6.38 -40.76 1.71
C PRO A 317 6.18 -42.24 1.31
N ASN A 318 6.73 -43.17 2.09
CA ASN A 318 6.82 -44.61 1.74
C ASN A 318 5.74 -45.48 2.43
N GLU A 319 4.62 -44.90 2.86
CA GLU A 319 3.51 -45.67 3.47
C GLU A 319 2.59 -46.28 2.39
N THR A 320 1.90 -47.37 2.73
CA THR A 320 0.91 -47.97 1.82
C THR A 320 -0.31 -47.05 1.65
N PRO A 321 -1.03 -47.13 0.52
CA PRO A 321 -2.24 -46.32 0.31
C PRO A 321 -3.28 -46.46 1.43
N GLN A 322 -3.48 -47.67 1.96
CA GLN A 322 -4.42 -47.92 3.06
C GLN A 322 -3.95 -47.32 4.38
N ALA A 323 -2.63 -47.33 4.66
CA ALA A 323 -2.07 -46.64 5.82
C ALA A 323 -2.20 -45.12 5.68
N ARG A 324 -1.99 -44.59 4.47
CA ARG A 324 -2.15 -43.17 4.14
C ARG A 324 -3.57 -42.68 4.44
N ILE A 325 -4.60 -43.39 3.98
CA ILE A 325 -6.00 -43.05 4.30
C ILE A 325 -6.22 -42.93 5.81
N LYS A 326 -5.73 -43.92 6.59
CA LYS A 326 -5.86 -43.91 8.06
C LYS A 326 -5.17 -42.71 8.70
N ARG A 327 -3.98 -42.32 8.22
CA ARG A 327 -3.23 -41.17 8.73
C ARG A 327 -3.89 -39.84 8.37
N PHE A 328 -4.36 -39.71 7.12
CA PHE A 328 -5.06 -38.52 6.63
C PHE A 328 -6.43 -38.31 7.29
N ALA A 329 -7.00 -39.32 7.96
CA ALA A 329 -8.20 -39.17 8.79
C ALA A 329 -8.07 -38.04 9.84
N VAL A 330 -6.85 -37.68 10.25
CA VAL A 330 -6.60 -36.55 11.16
C VAL A 330 -7.00 -35.21 10.53
N LEU A 331 -6.83 -35.04 9.21
CA LEU A 331 -7.26 -33.84 8.47
C LEU A 331 -8.71 -33.97 7.99
N THR A 332 -9.07 -35.13 7.43
CA THR A 332 -10.35 -35.27 6.73
C THR A 332 -11.56 -35.40 7.65
N ARG A 333 -11.37 -35.70 8.94
CA ARG A 333 -12.44 -35.64 9.95
C ARG A 333 -12.85 -34.21 10.29
N SER A 334 -11.96 -33.24 10.10
CA SER A 334 -12.32 -31.82 10.19
C SER A 334 -12.84 -31.33 8.85
N HIS A 335 -13.95 -30.57 8.88
CA HIS A 335 -14.63 -30.06 7.68
C HIS A 335 -14.96 -31.17 6.64
N PRO A 336 -15.71 -32.23 7.02
CA PRO A 336 -15.98 -33.37 6.14
C PRO A 336 -16.79 -32.99 4.88
N ASP A 337 -17.58 -31.92 4.95
CA ASP A 337 -18.39 -31.44 3.84
C ASP A 337 -17.68 -30.43 2.94
N HIS A 338 -16.49 -29.98 3.31
CA HIS A 338 -15.75 -29.00 2.52
C HIS A 338 -15.28 -29.62 1.19
N PRO A 339 -15.43 -28.93 0.04
CA PRO A 339 -15.06 -29.48 -1.27
C PRO A 339 -13.61 -30.01 -1.33
N GLU A 340 -12.65 -29.28 -0.74
CA GLU A 340 -11.25 -29.71 -0.69
C GLU A 340 -11.07 -31.02 0.10
N THR A 341 -11.77 -31.18 1.23
CA THR A 341 -11.70 -32.40 2.05
C THR A 341 -12.25 -33.61 1.29
N ARG A 342 -13.38 -33.44 0.60
CA ARG A 342 -14.01 -34.48 -0.22
C ARG A 342 -13.15 -34.86 -1.43
N MET A 343 -12.56 -33.89 -2.12
CA MET A 343 -11.61 -34.14 -3.21
C MET A 343 -10.36 -34.88 -2.72
N LEU A 344 -9.79 -34.46 -1.58
CA LEU A 344 -8.66 -35.14 -0.97
C LEU A 344 -8.99 -36.60 -0.59
N LEU A 345 -10.16 -36.86 0.01
CA LEU A 345 -10.61 -38.22 0.29
C LEU A 345 -10.75 -39.04 -0.99
N ALA A 346 -11.32 -38.49 -2.05
CA ALA A 346 -11.43 -39.16 -3.34
C ALA A 346 -10.04 -39.53 -3.90
N GLU A 347 -9.06 -38.62 -3.87
CA GLU A 347 -7.68 -38.88 -4.28
C GLU A 347 -7.03 -40.01 -3.47
N LEU A 348 -7.22 -40.00 -2.15
CA LEU A 348 -6.69 -41.04 -1.27
C LEU A 348 -7.30 -42.41 -1.56
N HIS A 349 -8.61 -42.48 -1.82
CA HIS A 349 -9.30 -43.72 -2.20
C HIS A 349 -8.89 -44.21 -3.60
N ILE A 350 -8.74 -43.31 -4.58
CA ILE A 350 -8.21 -43.64 -5.92
C ILE A 350 -6.81 -44.25 -5.80
N ALA A 351 -5.93 -43.64 -4.99
CA ALA A 351 -4.58 -44.16 -4.76
C ALA A 351 -4.56 -45.54 -4.06
N ALA A 352 -5.63 -45.89 -3.36
CA ALA A 352 -5.82 -47.20 -2.74
C ALA A 352 -6.65 -48.18 -3.59
N GLU A 353 -6.97 -47.80 -4.83
CA GLU A 353 -7.80 -48.56 -5.78
C GLU A 353 -9.23 -48.85 -5.27
N ASP A 354 -9.70 -48.11 -4.27
CA ASP A 354 -11.08 -48.15 -3.77
C ASP A 354 -11.94 -47.13 -4.52
N PHE A 355 -12.21 -47.41 -5.80
CA PHE A 355 -13.00 -46.51 -6.66
C PHE A 355 -14.45 -46.28 -6.15
N PRO A 356 -15.16 -47.30 -5.61
CA PRO A 356 -16.48 -47.07 -4.99
C PRO A 356 -16.40 -46.15 -3.76
N GLY A 357 -15.32 -46.24 -2.97
CA GLY A 357 -15.03 -45.30 -1.89
C GLY A 357 -14.76 -43.89 -2.39
N ALA A 358 -13.95 -43.75 -3.44
CA ALA A 358 -13.66 -42.47 -4.06
C ALA A 358 -14.92 -41.78 -4.61
N ARG A 359 -15.80 -42.54 -5.27
CA ARG A 359 -17.10 -42.03 -5.77
C ARG A 359 -17.98 -41.52 -4.63
N ARG A 360 -18.08 -42.28 -3.53
CA ARG A 360 -18.83 -41.87 -2.34
C ARG A 360 -18.26 -40.62 -1.69
N ALA A 361 -16.93 -40.51 -1.60
CA ALA A 361 -16.26 -39.35 -1.05
C ALA A 361 -16.49 -38.07 -1.88
N LEU A 362 -16.43 -38.20 -3.22
CA LEU A 362 -16.66 -37.08 -4.13
C LEU A 362 -18.13 -36.60 -4.09
N GLY A 363 -19.07 -37.52 -3.85
CA GLY A 363 -20.47 -37.21 -3.58
C GLY A 363 -21.14 -36.43 -4.72
N ASP A 364 -21.75 -35.30 -4.37
CA ASP A 364 -22.48 -34.44 -5.29
C ASP A 364 -21.65 -33.27 -5.85
N LEU A 365 -20.34 -33.21 -5.59
CA LEU A 365 -19.47 -32.11 -6.02
C LEU A 365 -19.50 -31.89 -7.54
N VAL A 366 -19.69 -32.96 -8.33
CA VAL A 366 -19.83 -32.90 -9.79
C VAL A 366 -21.01 -32.01 -10.23
N LYS A 367 -22.03 -31.86 -9.37
CA LYS A 367 -23.19 -31.00 -9.62
C LYS A 367 -23.10 -29.68 -8.86
N ALA A 368 -22.70 -29.72 -7.58
CA ALA A 368 -22.69 -28.55 -6.70
C ALA A 368 -21.51 -27.59 -6.95
N HIS A 369 -20.30 -28.13 -7.17
CA HIS A 369 -19.07 -27.37 -7.38
C HIS A 369 -18.23 -27.99 -8.51
N PRO A 370 -18.70 -27.92 -9.76
CA PRO A 370 -18.08 -28.61 -10.90
C PRO A 370 -16.76 -27.94 -11.31
N THR A 371 -15.66 -28.33 -10.68
CA THR A 371 -14.32 -27.85 -11.06
C THR A 371 -13.60 -28.82 -12.00
N SER A 372 -12.57 -28.32 -12.69
CA SER A 372 -11.69 -29.13 -13.53
C SER A 372 -11.09 -30.32 -12.75
N ARG A 373 -10.69 -30.10 -11.48
CA ARG A 373 -10.20 -31.16 -10.60
C ARG A 373 -11.28 -32.19 -10.28
N VAL A 374 -12.50 -31.77 -9.94
CA VAL A 374 -13.63 -32.68 -9.66
C VAL A 374 -13.93 -33.58 -10.87
N PHE A 375 -13.98 -33.03 -12.08
CA PHE A 375 -14.21 -33.84 -13.29
C PHE A 375 -13.04 -34.78 -13.61
N THR A 376 -11.80 -34.36 -13.36
CA THR A 376 -10.62 -35.21 -13.51
C THR A 376 -10.63 -36.38 -12.53
N LEU A 377 -11.04 -36.14 -11.28
CA LEU A 377 -11.21 -37.19 -10.28
C LEU A 377 -12.32 -38.16 -10.68
N MET A 378 -13.46 -37.66 -11.18
CA MET A 378 -14.53 -38.52 -11.68
C MET A 378 -14.05 -39.37 -12.87
N ALA A 379 -13.29 -38.79 -13.81
CA ALA A 379 -12.72 -39.54 -14.93
C ALA A 379 -11.79 -40.67 -14.46
N ALA A 380 -10.99 -40.44 -13.42
CA ALA A 380 -10.12 -41.46 -12.82
C ALA A 380 -10.93 -42.57 -12.14
N ILE A 381 -12.02 -42.22 -11.44
CA ILE A 381 -12.94 -43.18 -10.82
C ILE A 381 -13.62 -44.06 -11.88
N GLU A 382 -14.20 -43.46 -12.93
CA GLU A 382 -14.87 -44.21 -14.00
C GLU A 382 -13.89 -45.16 -14.71
N ARG A 383 -12.66 -44.72 -14.97
CA ARG A 383 -11.63 -45.60 -15.55
C ARG A 383 -11.30 -46.77 -14.63
N GLY A 384 -11.15 -46.52 -13.33
CA GLY A 384 -10.87 -47.55 -12.34
C GLY A 384 -12.00 -48.57 -12.15
N GLU A 385 -13.24 -48.16 -12.33
CA GLU A 385 -14.42 -49.04 -12.30
C GLU A 385 -14.66 -49.78 -13.63
N GLY A 386 -13.83 -49.55 -14.66
CA GLY A 386 -13.91 -50.25 -15.95
C GLY A 386 -14.88 -49.64 -16.95
N ALA A 387 -15.22 -48.35 -16.82
CA ALA A 387 -16.03 -47.65 -17.81
C ALA A 387 -15.30 -47.53 -19.17
N SER A 388 -16.07 -47.36 -20.24
CA SER A 388 -15.51 -47.22 -21.59
C SER A 388 -14.72 -45.91 -21.76
N ASP A 389 -13.74 -45.92 -22.67
CA ASP A 389 -12.94 -44.72 -23.00
C ASP A 389 -13.80 -43.53 -23.44
N ALA A 390 -14.97 -43.78 -24.03
CA ALA A 390 -15.91 -42.73 -24.40
C ALA A 390 -16.43 -41.97 -23.17
N VAL A 391 -16.76 -42.67 -22.07
CA VAL A 391 -17.21 -42.06 -20.81
C VAL A 391 -16.07 -41.26 -20.16
N VAL A 392 -14.88 -41.86 -20.08
CA VAL A 392 -13.70 -41.19 -19.50
C VAL A 392 -13.34 -39.92 -20.28
N ARG A 393 -13.35 -39.99 -21.62
CA ARG A 393 -13.15 -38.80 -22.48
C ARG A 393 -14.23 -37.76 -22.26
N GLY A 394 -15.49 -38.16 -22.12
CA GLY A 394 -16.60 -37.26 -21.82
C GLY A 394 -16.35 -36.41 -20.57
N TRP A 395 -15.86 -37.03 -19.48
CA TRP A 395 -15.49 -36.32 -18.26
C TRP A 395 -14.30 -35.39 -18.44
N LEU A 396 -13.24 -35.84 -19.12
CA LEU A 396 -12.06 -35.02 -19.39
C LEU A 396 -12.39 -33.81 -20.29
N THR A 397 -13.26 -33.97 -21.28
CA THR A 397 -13.75 -32.86 -22.12
C THR A 397 -14.48 -31.82 -21.28
N ARG A 398 -15.31 -32.25 -20.32
CA ARG A 398 -15.96 -31.33 -19.37
C ARG A 398 -14.96 -30.62 -18.46
N ALA A 399 -13.85 -31.27 -18.09
CA ALA A 399 -12.80 -30.68 -17.26
C ALA A 399 -12.07 -29.50 -17.95
N LEU A 400 -12.04 -29.45 -19.28
CA LEU A 400 -11.36 -28.39 -20.06
C LEU A 400 -12.07 -27.04 -19.96
N THR A 401 -13.40 -27.05 -19.89
CA THR A 401 -14.23 -25.83 -19.83
C THR A 401 -14.69 -25.49 -18.41
N ALA A 402 -14.41 -26.37 -17.44
CA ALA A 402 -14.76 -26.17 -16.05
C ALA A 402 -13.85 -25.15 -15.35
N PRO A 403 -14.36 -24.39 -14.37
CA PRO A 403 -13.52 -23.54 -13.53
C PRO A 403 -12.44 -24.36 -12.82
N ARG A 404 -11.26 -23.77 -12.60
CA ARG A 404 -10.17 -24.42 -11.86
C ARG A 404 -10.45 -24.57 -10.36
N GLY A 405 -11.48 -23.87 -9.86
CA GLY A 405 -11.79 -23.77 -8.44
C GLY A 405 -11.05 -22.60 -7.78
N PRO A 406 -10.90 -22.63 -6.44
CA PRO A 406 -10.15 -21.63 -5.71
C PRO A 406 -8.70 -21.50 -6.19
N GLN A 407 -8.23 -20.26 -6.27
CA GLN A 407 -6.85 -19.88 -6.63
C GLN A 407 -6.40 -18.73 -5.73
N TRP A 408 -5.12 -18.36 -5.80
CA TRP A 408 -4.64 -17.14 -5.15
C TRP A 408 -5.12 -15.93 -5.95
N VAL A 409 -5.98 -15.11 -5.36
CA VAL A 409 -6.57 -13.93 -6.00
C VAL A 409 -6.21 -12.71 -5.18
N CYS A 410 -5.67 -11.68 -5.83
CA CYS A 410 -5.40 -10.40 -5.18
C CYS A 410 -6.72 -9.68 -4.84
N ASP A 411 -6.93 -9.34 -3.58
CA ASP A 411 -8.13 -8.62 -3.14
C ASP A 411 -8.19 -7.17 -3.65
N ASN A 412 -7.04 -6.59 -4.01
CA ASN A 412 -6.96 -5.23 -4.52
C ASN A 412 -7.27 -5.15 -6.03
N CYS A 413 -6.64 -6.00 -6.86
CA CYS A 413 -6.73 -5.90 -8.32
C CYS A 413 -7.38 -7.11 -9.01
N GLN A 414 -7.81 -8.12 -8.25
CA GLN A 414 -8.40 -9.38 -8.73
C GLN A 414 -7.47 -10.24 -9.60
N HIS A 415 -6.20 -9.86 -9.76
CA HIS A 415 -5.21 -10.67 -10.47
C HIS A 415 -5.05 -12.06 -9.82
N ILE A 416 -5.02 -13.08 -10.67
CA ILE A 416 -4.88 -14.49 -10.27
C ILE A 416 -3.40 -14.86 -10.34
N GLU A 417 -2.88 -15.44 -9.26
CA GLU A 417 -1.52 -15.97 -9.19
C GLU A 417 -1.51 -17.49 -9.02
N GLY A 418 -0.58 -18.15 -9.69
CA GLY A 418 -0.46 -19.61 -9.63
C GLY A 418 0.17 -20.11 -8.33
N LYS A 419 0.87 -19.25 -7.59
CA LYS A 419 1.51 -19.53 -6.30
C LYS A 419 1.30 -18.35 -5.38
N TRP A 420 1.39 -18.58 -4.09
CA TRP A 420 1.35 -17.49 -3.12
C TRP A 420 2.64 -16.68 -3.15
N GLU A 421 2.51 -15.36 -3.26
CA GLU A 421 3.58 -14.38 -3.09
C GLU A 421 3.21 -13.29 -2.07
N PRO A 422 4.17 -12.67 -1.37
CA PRO A 422 3.89 -11.64 -0.38
C PRO A 422 3.41 -10.32 -0.99
N VAL A 423 3.73 -10.08 -2.27
CA VAL A 423 3.40 -8.88 -3.03
C VAL A 423 2.76 -9.34 -4.32
N CYS A 424 1.62 -8.75 -4.69
CA CYS A 424 0.98 -9.07 -5.95
C CYS A 424 1.82 -8.57 -7.14
N ASP A 425 2.08 -9.42 -8.12
CA ASP A 425 2.93 -9.11 -9.29
C ASP A 425 2.31 -8.05 -10.22
N ASN A 426 0.98 -7.92 -10.23
CA ASN A 426 0.28 -6.98 -11.09
C ASN A 426 0.17 -5.57 -10.48
N CYS A 427 -0.32 -5.45 -9.24
CA CYS A 427 -0.56 -4.14 -8.63
C CYS A 427 0.48 -3.74 -7.56
N GLY A 428 1.38 -4.65 -7.18
CA GLY A 428 2.38 -4.41 -6.13
C GLY A 428 1.79 -4.37 -4.71
N GLY A 429 0.54 -4.79 -4.52
CA GLY A 429 -0.11 -4.79 -3.20
C GLY A 429 0.49 -5.82 -2.25
N PHE A 430 0.94 -5.39 -1.07
CA PHE A 430 1.52 -6.25 -0.02
C PHE A 430 0.45 -6.92 0.85
N ASP A 431 0.58 -8.25 1.08
CA ASP A 431 -0.38 -9.08 1.85
C ASP A 431 -1.82 -8.91 1.35
N THR A 432 -2.01 -9.08 0.03
CA THR A 432 -3.32 -8.92 -0.63
C THR A 432 -3.86 -10.20 -1.26
N LEU A 433 -3.09 -11.30 -1.29
CA LEU A 433 -3.54 -12.55 -1.89
C LEU A 433 -4.42 -13.35 -0.91
N SER A 434 -5.58 -13.78 -1.40
CA SER A 434 -6.51 -14.66 -0.68
C SER A 434 -6.83 -15.90 -1.51
N TRP A 435 -7.03 -17.04 -0.86
CA TRP A 435 -7.42 -18.29 -1.53
C TRP A 435 -8.94 -18.34 -1.70
N ARG A 436 -9.42 -18.06 -2.92
CA ARG A 436 -10.86 -18.03 -3.24
C ARG A 436 -11.13 -18.29 -4.71
N GLU A 437 -12.40 -18.54 -5.04
CA GLU A 437 -12.81 -18.65 -6.43
C GLU A 437 -12.65 -17.30 -7.14
N PRO A 438 -11.97 -17.24 -8.30
CA PRO A 438 -11.89 -16.02 -9.08
C PRO A 438 -13.27 -15.53 -9.54
N PRO A 439 -13.46 -14.21 -9.71
CA PRO A 439 -14.68 -13.68 -10.30
C PRO A 439 -14.91 -14.30 -11.70
N ALA A 440 -16.15 -14.70 -11.97
CA ALA A 440 -16.53 -15.37 -13.21
C ALA A 440 -16.18 -14.50 -14.44
N GLY A 441 -15.30 -14.99 -15.32
CA GLY A 441 -14.90 -14.31 -16.55
C GLY A 441 -13.43 -14.50 -16.93
N GLU A 442 -12.55 -14.78 -15.98
CA GLU A 442 -11.12 -15.03 -16.23
C GLU A 442 -10.80 -16.52 -16.22
N VAL A 443 -11.37 -17.26 -17.17
CA VAL A 443 -10.81 -18.57 -17.51
C VAL A 443 -9.56 -18.29 -18.33
N VAL A 444 -8.40 -18.28 -17.67
CA VAL A 444 -7.11 -18.36 -18.40
C VAL A 444 -7.04 -19.76 -19.01
N LEU A 445 -7.60 -19.88 -20.21
CA LEU A 445 -7.28 -20.99 -21.10
C LEU A 445 -5.78 -20.86 -21.42
N PRO A 446 -4.99 -21.93 -21.33
CA PRO A 446 -3.63 -21.89 -21.83
C PRO A 446 -3.66 -21.49 -23.31
N ALA A 447 -2.73 -20.61 -23.71
CA ALA A 447 -2.52 -20.25 -25.10
C ALA A 447 -2.25 -21.54 -25.90
N GLY A 448 -3.21 -21.95 -26.72
CA GLY A 448 -3.17 -23.23 -27.45
C GLY A 448 -4.50 -23.98 -27.55
N THR A 449 -5.55 -23.54 -26.85
CA THR A 449 -6.88 -24.19 -26.89
C THR A 449 -7.94 -23.44 -27.70
N GLU A 450 -7.54 -22.48 -28.54
CA GLU A 450 -8.41 -21.99 -29.60
C GLU A 450 -8.52 -23.07 -30.69
N MET A 451 -9.48 -23.98 -30.53
CA MET A 451 -9.84 -24.91 -31.58
C MET A 451 -10.45 -24.12 -32.74
N LEU A 452 -9.78 -24.12 -33.89
CA LEU A 452 -10.32 -23.58 -35.14
C LEU A 452 -11.67 -24.25 -35.45
N PRO A 453 -12.70 -23.49 -35.91
CA PRO A 453 -14.06 -23.98 -36.13
C PRO A 453 -14.18 -24.77 -37.45
N LEU A 454 -13.33 -25.77 -37.64
CA LEU A 454 -13.27 -26.60 -38.85
C LEU A 454 -13.54 -28.09 -38.60
N ILE A 455 -13.77 -28.50 -37.34
CA ILE A 455 -13.96 -29.93 -36.96
C ILE A 455 -15.21 -30.13 -36.07
N VAL A 456 -16.32 -29.50 -36.42
CA VAL A 456 -17.65 -29.76 -35.80
C VAL A 456 -18.72 -29.99 -36.88
N GLY A 457 -18.34 -30.65 -37.97
CA GLY A 457 -19.21 -30.81 -39.15
C GLY A 457 -19.47 -32.26 -39.59
N GLN A 458 -19.20 -33.28 -38.77
CA GLN A 458 -19.33 -34.68 -39.21
C GLN A 458 -19.85 -35.68 -38.14
N LEU A 459 -20.55 -35.22 -37.10
CA LEU A 459 -21.13 -36.15 -36.10
C LEU A 459 -22.65 -36.15 -36.00
N ASP A 460 -23.35 -35.51 -36.93
CA ASP A 460 -24.81 -35.64 -37.07
C ASP A 460 -25.15 -36.21 -38.45
N ASP A 461 -24.96 -37.51 -38.63
CA ASP A 461 -25.85 -38.27 -39.50
C ASP A 461 -25.87 -39.75 -39.08
N HIS A 462 -27.07 -40.34 -39.09
CA HIS A 462 -27.44 -41.69 -38.63
C HIS A 462 -27.89 -41.82 -37.17
N THR A 463 -29.04 -41.20 -36.85
CA THR A 463 -30.01 -41.81 -35.95
C THR A 463 -31.34 -41.98 -36.68
N SER A 464 -31.47 -43.04 -37.48
CA SER A 464 -32.77 -43.52 -37.94
C SER A 464 -33.28 -44.56 -36.95
N VAL A 465 -34.31 -44.18 -36.20
CA VAL A 465 -35.13 -45.05 -35.33
C VAL A 465 -35.81 -46.14 -36.17
N PRO A 466 -35.83 -47.43 -35.76
CA PRO A 466 -36.71 -48.42 -36.35
C PRO A 466 -38.00 -48.61 -35.53
N ALA A 467 -39.13 -48.61 -36.24
CA ALA A 467 -40.44 -49.07 -35.78
C ALA A 467 -40.54 -50.61 -35.89
N GLU A 468 -41.41 -51.20 -35.05
CA GLU A 468 -41.71 -52.64 -34.97
C GLU A 468 -42.36 -53.19 -36.26
N ASP A 469 -41.95 -54.38 -36.71
CA ASP A 469 -42.86 -55.53 -36.90
C ASP A 469 -42.15 -56.86 -37.26
N THR A 470 -42.43 -57.86 -36.42
CA THR A 470 -42.74 -59.30 -36.65
C THR A 470 -42.02 -60.21 -37.69
N VAL A 471 -41.49 -61.34 -37.15
CA VAL A 471 -41.70 -62.78 -37.52
C VAL A 471 -40.57 -63.62 -38.20
N GLU A 472 -40.30 -64.75 -37.53
CA GLU A 472 -39.83 -66.10 -37.93
C GLU A 472 -38.37 -66.45 -38.31
N GLY A 473 -37.87 -67.50 -37.62
CA GLY A 473 -37.09 -68.58 -38.23
C GLY A 473 -35.67 -68.81 -37.71
N GLY A 474 -35.48 -69.78 -36.78
CA GLY A 474 -34.18 -70.47 -36.60
C GLY A 474 -33.91 -71.48 -37.73
N PRO A 475 -32.84 -72.33 -37.69
CA PRO A 475 -31.99 -72.66 -36.55
C PRO A 475 -30.46 -72.84 -36.83
N GLU A 476 -29.73 -73.16 -35.74
CA GLU A 476 -28.53 -74.03 -35.64
C GLU A 476 -27.18 -73.66 -36.28
N ARG A 477 -26.14 -73.52 -35.43
CA ARG A 477 -25.01 -74.48 -35.28
C ARG A 477 -23.94 -73.97 -34.30
N ASP A 478 -23.80 -74.65 -33.16
CA ASP A 478 -22.52 -74.96 -32.50
C ASP A 478 -22.12 -76.41 -32.94
N PRO A 479 -20.93 -77.00 -32.66
CA PRO A 479 -19.94 -76.65 -31.63
C PRO A 479 -18.45 -76.80 -32.06
N ALA A 480 -17.49 -76.41 -31.21
CA ALA A 480 -16.24 -77.17 -31.01
C ALA A 480 -15.44 -76.68 -29.78
N ALA A 481 -15.25 -77.59 -28.83
CA ALA A 481 -14.18 -77.61 -27.83
C ALA A 481 -13.47 -78.99 -27.96
N PRO A 482 -12.51 -79.42 -27.11
CA PRO A 482 -11.63 -78.76 -26.14
C PRO A 482 -10.14 -79.24 -26.22
N GLY A 483 -9.27 -78.75 -25.34
CA GLY A 483 -7.98 -79.37 -25.01
C GLY A 483 -7.40 -78.86 -23.67
N PRO A 484 -6.65 -79.66 -22.88
CA PRO A 484 -6.77 -79.69 -21.40
C PRO A 484 -5.48 -79.31 -20.64
N VAL A 485 -5.49 -79.56 -19.31
CA VAL A 485 -4.37 -79.77 -18.32
C VAL A 485 -4.35 -78.69 -17.22
N GLN A 486 -4.97 -78.90 -16.06
CA GLN A 486 -4.58 -79.61 -14.80
C GLN A 486 -3.94 -78.70 -13.71
N PRO A 487 -4.13 -79.03 -12.41
CA PRO A 487 -4.14 -78.07 -11.29
C PRO A 487 -2.91 -78.17 -10.38
N VAL A 488 -2.61 -77.12 -9.60
CA VAL A 488 -1.64 -77.20 -8.49
C VAL A 488 -2.07 -76.31 -7.30
N GLU A 489 -2.42 -77.03 -6.22
CA GLU A 489 -2.16 -76.85 -4.78
C GLU A 489 -2.30 -75.51 -4.05
N ALA A 490 -2.90 -75.66 -2.86
CA ALA A 490 -2.99 -74.71 -1.77
C ALA A 490 -1.82 -74.92 -0.79
N ASP A 491 -1.32 -73.82 -0.23
CA ASP A 491 -0.47 -73.77 0.97
C ASP A 491 -0.31 -72.27 1.33
N GLU A 492 -0.14 -71.75 2.54
CA GLU A 492 -0.32 -72.21 3.91
C GLU A 492 -0.32 -70.90 4.74
N ARG A 493 -0.95 -70.91 5.91
CA ARG A 493 -0.92 -69.79 6.85
C ARG A 493 0.41 -69.80 7.60
N GLN A 494 1.07 -68.64 7.77
CA GLN A 494 2.02 -68.45 8.87
C GLN A 494 1.93 -67.04 9.46
N ASP A 495 1.31 -67.00 10.64
CA ASP A 495 1.66 -66.33 11.90
C ASP A 495 2.32 -64.96 11.95
N ALA A 496 1.66 -64.14 12.77
CA ALA A 496 2.09 -62.85 13.27
C ALA A 496 3.23 -62.98 14.30
N VAL A 497 4.28 -62.18 14.10
CA VAL A 497 5.32 -61.94 15.11
C VAL A 497 5.03 -60.61 15.81
N SER A 498 4.81 -60.69 17.12
CA SER A 498 4.69 -59.56 18.04
C SER A 498 6.07 -59.02 18.41
N VAL A 499 6.21 -57.69 18.41
CA VAL A 499 7.41 -56.96 18.87
C VAL A 499 7.02 -56.12 20.09
N PRO A 500 7.83 -56.12 21.16
CA PRO A 500 7.44 -55.57 22.46
C PRO A 500 7.47 -54.04 22.52
N GLU A 501 6.63 -53.54 23.42
CA GLU A 501 6.34 -52.15 23.75
C GLU A 501 7.60 -51.46 24.33
N ALA A 502 8.03 -50.35 23.70
CA ALA A 502 9.16 -49.55 24.13
C ALA A 502 8.70 -48.30 24.88
N GLU A 503 9.40 -48.06 25.98
CA GLU A 503 9.19 -47.14 27.09
C GLU A 503 9.11 -45.65 26.70
N VAL A 504 8.17 -44.93 27.33
CA VAL A 504 7.91 -43.50 27.12
C VAL A 504 8.97 -42.66 27.85
N VAL A 505 9.86 -42.01 27.09
CA VAL A 505 10.75 -40.97 27.61
C VAL A 505 9.98 -39.64 27.73
N VAL A 506 9.76 -39.20 28.97
CA VAL A 506 9.15 -37.90 29.31
C VAL A 506 10.22 -36.79 29.20
N PRO A 507 9.95 -35.68 28.49
CA PRO A 507 10.85 -34.52 28.42
C PRO A 507 11.15 -33.88 29.79
N GLN A 508 12.39 -33.43 30.00
CA GLN A 508 12.89 -32.92 31.29
C GLN A 508 12.10 -31.73 31.88
N GLU A 509 11.46 -30.89 31.06
CA GLU A 509 10.67 -29.74 31.55
C GLU A 509 9.44 -30.15 32.39
N GLN A 510 8.91 -31.38 32.21
CA GLN A 510 7.78 -31.88 33.02
C GLN A 510 8.20 -32.53 34.35
N ARG A 511 9.49 -32.84 34.52
CA ARG A 511 10.02 -33.33 35.82
C ARG A 511 10.24 -32.19 36.82
N ASP A 512 10.56 -31.00 36.31
CA ASP A 512 10.83 -29.84 37.16
C ASP A 512 9.54 -29.18 37.68
N GLU A 513 8.44 -29.20 36.91
CA GLU A 513 7.12 -28.76 37.39
C GLU A 513 6.47 -29.72 38.39
N ALA A 514 6.76 -31.02 38.33
CA ALA A 514 6.24 -32.02 39.26
C ALA A 514 6.96 -31.98 40.63
N ASN A 515 8.26 -31.68 40.65
CA ASN A 515 9.04 -31.52 41.89
C ASN A 515 8.83 -30.17 42.58
N ALA A 516 8.26 -29.17 41.90
CA ALA A 516 7.92 -27.88 42.50
C ALA A 516 6.54 -27.85 43.19
N LYS A 517 5.79 -28.95 43.15
CA LYS A 517 4.43 -29.06 43.73
C LYS A 517 4.27 -30.15 44.80
N ASN A 518 5.38 -30.72 45.31
CA ASN A 518 5.39 -31.59 46.49
C ASN A 518 6.22 -30.97 47.62
#